data_AF-A0A662RZI0-F1
#
_entry.id   AF-A0A662RZI0-F1
#
_cell.length_a   1.000
_cell.length_b   1.000
_cell.length_c   1.000
_cell.angle_alpha   90.00
_cell.angle_beta   90.00
_cell.angle_gamma   90.00
#
_symmetry.space_group_name_H-M   'P 1'
#
loop_
_entity.id
_entity.type
_entity.pdbx_description
1 polymer ?
#
loop_
_entity_poly.entity_id
_entity_poly.type
_entity_poly.pdbx_seq_one_letter_code
_entity_poly.pdbx_strand_id
1 'polypeptide(L)'
;MAKKQLIAFALSFFFLAGCASDRQVVSALDKAWRLVAPEYAAYVQKDPDLTDYEKKVRLKTVQLTTELLDEYFDRSESAVESPPAGN
;
A
#
# COMPACT_ATOMS: atom_id res chain seq x y z
N MET A 1 9.71 29.07 -31.20
CA MET A 1 10.36 27.86 -30.63
C MET A 1 10.05 27.61 -29.14
N ALA A 2 9.43 28.53 -28.40
CA ALA A 2 9.14 28.37 -26.96
C ALA A 2 7.99 27.40 -26.60
N LYS A 3 7.00 27.21 -27.49
CA LYS A 3 5.83 26.34 -27.22
C LYS A 3 6.18 24.85 -27.06
N LYS A 4 7.21 24.35 -27.76
CA LYS A 4 7.61 22.94 -27.69
C LYS A 4 8.37 22.61 -26.40
N GLN A 5 9.12 23.57 -25.86
CA GLN A 5 9.88 23.45 -24.61
C GLN A 5 8.94 23.37 -23.39
N LEU A 6 7.84 24.12 -23.40
CA LEU A 6 6.82 24.12 -22.34
C LEU A 6 6.08 22.78 -22.22
N ILE A 7 5.80 22.13 -23.35
CA ILE A 7 5.16 20.81 -23.39
C ILE A 7 6.12 19.72 -22.87
N ALA A 8 7.39 19.78 -23.27
CA ALA A 8 8.41 18.86 -22.75
C ALA A 8 8.55 19.00 -21.23
N PHE A 9 8.61 20.23 -20.71
CA PHE A 9 8.69 20.49 -19.27
C PHE A 9 7.47 19.95 -18.51
N ALA A 10 6.25 20.18 -19.01
CA ALA A 10 5.03 19.67 -18.38
C ALA A 10 4.98 18.13 -18.36
N LEU A 11 5.40 17.48 -19.44
CA LEU A 11 5.48 16.01 -19.51
C LEU A 11 6.55 15.47 -18.55
N SER A 12 7.69 16.15 -18.42
CA SER A 12 8.72 15.78 -17.44
C SER A 12 8.22 15.89 -16.01
N PHE A 13 7.49 16.95 -15.64
CA PHE A 13 6.89 17.10 -14.31
C PHE A 13 5.82 16.05 -14.03
N PHE A 14 5.03 15.65 -15.03
CA PHE A 14 4.04 14.58 -14.88
C PHE A 14 4.70 13.21 -14.67
N PHE A 15 5.82 12.95 -15.34
CA PHE A 15 6.60 11.72 -15.15
C PHE A 15 7.30 11.70 -13.78
N LEU A 16 7.80 12.85 -13.30
CA LEU A 16 8.38 12.94 -11.95
C LEU A 16 7.34 12.78 -10.83
N ALA A 17 6.09 13.22 -11.02
CA ALA A 17 5.00 13.01 -10.07
C ALA A 17 4.63 11.52 -9.88
N GLY A 18 4.90 10.68 -10.89
CA GLY A 18 4.67 9.23 -10.83
C GLY A 18 5.60 8.49 -9.84
N CYS A 19 6.80 9.01 -9.56
CA CYS A 19 7.74 8.37 -8.63
C CYS A 19 7.58 8.83 -7.17
N ALA A 20 6.90 9.95 -6.91
CA ALA A 20 6.72 10.48 -5.54
C ALA A 20 5.45 9.96 -4.84
N SER A 21 4.57 9.24 -5.54
CA SER A 21 3.23 8.86 -5.05
C SER A 21 3.20 7.58 -4.20
N ASP A 22 4.34 6.93 -3.97
CA ASP A 22 4.37 5.57 -3.41
C ASP A 22 3.86 5.51 -1.96
N ARG A 23 4.38 6.36 -1.06
CA ARG A 23 4.04 6.30 0.38
C ARG A 23 2.60 6.69 0.71
N GLN A 24 2.07 7.72 0.05
CA GLN A 24 0.70 8.19 0.34
C GLN A 24 -0.36 7.20 -0.16
N VAL A 25 -0.13 6.60 -1.32
CA VAL A 25 -1.01 5.57 -1.87
C VAL A 25 -0.99 4.32 -1.00
N VAL A 26 0.18 3.85 -0.58
CA VAL A 26 0.29 2.68 0.31
C VAL A 26 -0.33 2.96 1.68
N SER A 27 -0.20 4.19 2.22
CA SER A 27 -0.86 4.57 3.48
C SER A 27 -2.39 4.64 3.37
N ALA A 28 -2.90 5.11 2.22
CA ALA A 28 -4.34 5.08 1.96
C ALA A 28 -4.85 3.64 1.82
N LEU A 29 -4.08 2.76 1.16
CA LEU A 29 -4.40 1.34 1.03
C LEU A 29 -4.38 0.61 2.37
N ASP A 30 -3.42 0.88 3.26
CA ASP A 30 -3.40 0.30 4.61
C ASP A 30 -4.65 0.70 5.40
N LYS A 31 -5.01 1.98 5.41
CA LYS A 31 -6.23 2.45 6.10
C LYS A 31 -7.50 1.81 5.54
N ALA A 32 -7.60 1.70 4.21
CA ALA A 32 -8.72 1.03 3.57
C ALA A 32 -8.75 -0.47 3.91
N TRP A 33 -7.58 -1.12 3.89
CA TRP A 33 -7.43 -2.53 4.23
C TRP A 33 -7.86 -2.82 5.67
N ARG A 34 -7.39 -2.03 6.65
CA ARG A 34 -7.78 -2.18 8.07
C ARG A 34 -9.28 -2.06 8.30
N LEU A 35 -9.98 -1.29 7.46
CA LEU A 35 -11.44 -1.17 7.50
C LEU A 35 -12.14 -2.39 6.89
N VAL A 36 -11.65 -2.88 5.75
CA VAL A 36 -12.32 -3.92 4.95
C VAL A 36 -11.95 -5.34 5.38
N ALA A 37 -10.71 -5.57 5.83
CA ALA A 37 -10.20 -6.88 6.23
C ALA A 37 -11.06 -7.61 7.27
N PRO A 38 -11.51 -6.99 8.39
CA PRO A 38 -12.35 -7.68 9.36
C PRO A 38 -13.73 -8.05 8.80
N GLU A 39 -14.33 -7.17 8.00
CA GLU A 39 -15.62 -7.43 7.33
C GLU A 39 -15.50 -8.55 6.31
N TYR A 40 -14.42 -8.56 5.52
CA TYR A 40 -14.15 -9.63 4.56
C TYR A 40 -13.90 -10.97 5.27
N ALA A 41 -13.15 -10.99 6.38
CA ALA A 41 -12.95 -12.20 7.16
C ALA A 41 -14.26 -12.73 7.75
N ALA A 42 -15.14 -11.85 8.24
CA ALA A 42 -16.46 -12.21 8.73
C ALA A 42 -17.38 -12.76 7.61
N TYR A 43 -17.31 -12.15 6.42
CA TYR A 43 -18.00 -12.64 5.22
C TYR A 43 -17.55 -14.06 4.87
N VAL A 44 -16.23 -14.30 4.74
CA VAL A 44 -15.66 -15.61 4.37
C VAL A 44 -16.09 -16.71 5.34
N GLN A 45 -16.18 -16.43 6.64
CA GLN A 45 -16.62 -17.41 7.63
C GLN A 45 -18.08 -17.82 7.44
N LYS A 46 -18.95 -16.85 7.11
CA LYS A 46 -20.40 -17.03 6.97
C LYS A 46 -20.82 -17.55 5.59
N ASP A 47 -19.95 -17.46 4.59
CA ASP A 47 -20.23 -17.86 3.22
C ASP A 47 -20.49 -19.39 3.15
N PRO A 48 -21.70 -19.84 2.77
CA PRO A 48 -22.02 -21.26 2.67
C PRO A 48 -21.45 -21.91 1.40
N ASP A 49 -21.08 -21.12 0.39
CA ASP A 49 -20.62 -21.63 -0.91
C ASP A 49 -19.12 -21.97 -0.90
N LEU A 50 -18.40 -21.59 0.15
CA LEU A 50 -16.99 -21.87 0.34
C LEU A 50 -16.76 -23.16 1.13
N THR A 51 -15.87 -24.01 0.62
CA THR A 51 -15.35 -25.15 1.36
C THR A 51 -14.47 -24.71 2.53
N ASP A 52 -14.28 -25.58 3.53
CA ASP A 52 -13.41 -25.30 4.67
C ASP A 52 -11.97 -24.97 4.26
N TYR A 53 -11.47 -25.61 3.19
CA TYR A 53 -10.15 -25.32 2.64
C TYR A 53 -10.09 -23.91 2.05
N GLU A 54 -11.08 -23.51 1.25
CA GLU A 54 -11.13 -22.17 0.65
C GLU A 54 -11.26 -21.08 1.71
N LYS A 55 -12.08 -21.31 2.74
CA LYS A 55 -12.18 -20.40 3.90
C LYS A 55 -10.83 -20.24 4.57
N LYS A 56 -10.13 -21.35 4.83
CA LYS A 56 -8.79 -21.33 5.43
C LYS A 56 -7.78 -20.55 4.59
N VAL A 57 -7.76 -20.77 3.28
CA VAL A 57 -6.86 -20.05 2.37
C VAL A 57 -7.14 -18.55 2.38
N ARG A 58 -8.41 -18.14 2.23
CA ARG A 58 -8.81 -16.73 2.20
C ARG A 58 -8.52 -16.02 3.52
N LEU A 59 -8.81 -16.65 4.66
CA LEU A 59 -8.46 -16.10 5.97
C LEU A 59 -6.94 -16.01 6.16
N LYS A 60 -6.18 -16.99 5.64
CA LYS A 60 -4.71 -16.93 5.66
C LYS A 60 -4.17 -15.78 4.80
N THR A 61 -4.77 -15.51 3.65
CA THR A 61 -4.44 -14.34 2.82
C THR A 61 -4.67 -13.04 3.59
N VAL A 62 -5.81 -12.91 4.27
CA VAL A 62 -6.09 -11.71 5.10
C VAL A 62 -5.01 -11.51 6.15
N GLN A 63 -4.63 -12.58 6.85
CA GLN A 63 -3.58 -12.55 7.86
C GLN A 63 -2.23 -12.10 7.25
N LEU A 64 -1.77 -12.77 6.20
CA LEU A 64 -0.47 -12.50 5.58
C LEU A 64 -0.39 -11.09 4.99
N THR A 65 -1.47 -10.60 4.38
CA THR A 65 -1.50 -9.22 3.84
C THR A 65 -1.43 -8.19 4.96
N THR A 66 -2.07 -8.46 6.11
CA THR A 66 -1.98 -7.57 7.28
C THR A 66 -0.57 -7.55 7.85
N GLU A 67 0.06 -8.72 8.00
CA GLU A 67 1.45 -8.85 8.46
C GLU A 67 2.44 -8.11 7.53
N LEU A 68 2.25 -8.20 6.21
CA LEU A 68 3.08 -7.49 5.22
C LEU A 68 2.94 -5.96 5.31
N LEU A 69 1.72 -5.46 5.52
CA LEU A 69 1.48 -4.02 5.68
C LEU A 69 2.09 -3.52 6.99
N ASP A 70 1.92 -4.26 8.08
CA ASP A 70 2.54 -3.94 9.37
C ASP A 70 4.06 -3.88 9.24
N GLU A 71 4.72 -4.89 8.65
CA GLU A 71 6.17 -4.89 8.43
C GLU A 71 6.63 -3.70 7.56
N TYR A 72 5.88 -3.38 6.49
CA TYR A 72 6.21 -2.26 5.61
C TYR A 72 6.19 -0.93 6.36
N PHE A 73 5.17 -0.68 7.19
CA PHE A 73 5.05 0.57 7.93
C PHE A 73 6.00 0.65 9.12
N ASP A 74 6.24 -0.45 9.84
CA ASP A 74 7.19 -0.52 10.97
C ASP A 74 8.64 -0.31 10.51
N ARG A 75 9.03 -0.90 9.37
CA ARG A 75 10.32 -0.64 8.71
C ARG A 75 10.42 0.79 8.17
N SER A 76 9.30 1.40 7.78
CA SER A 76 9.27 2.75 7.23
C SER A 76 9.46 3.84 8.30
N GLU A 77 9.05 3.58 9.55
CA GLU A 77 9.25 4.48 10.70
C GLU A 77 10.69 4.39 11.21
N SER A 78 11.24 3.18 11.33
CA SER A 78 12.64 2.97 11.75
C SER A 78 13.69 3.52 10.77
N ALA A 79 13.36 3.65 9.48
CA ALA A 79 14.27 4.23 8.48
C ALA A 79 14.38 5.78 8.53
N VAL A 80 13.52 6.47 9.29
CA VAL A 80 13.52 7.94 9.40
C VAL A 80 14.36 8.44 10.59
N GLU A 81 14.73 7.56 11.53
CA GLU A 81 15.38 7.93 12.80
C GLU A 81 16.91 8.10 12.76
N SER A 82 17.56 8.06 11.59
CA SER A 82 19.00 8.36 11.48
C SER A 82 19.26 9.58 10.59
N PRO A 83 19.31 10.81 11.13
CA PRO A 83 19.99 11.88 10.43
C PRO A 83 21.45 11.47 10.21
N PRO A 84 22.07 11.77 9.05
CA PRO A 84 23.51 11.61 8.94
C PRO A 84 24.15 12.45 10.04
N ALA A 85 24.92 11.80 10.91
CA ALA A 85 25.79 12.47 11.86
C ALA A 85 26.78 13.31 11.03
N GLY A 86 26.44 14.57 10.82
CA GLY A 86 27.35 15.56 10.28
C GLY A 86 28.40 15.85 11.33
N ASN A 87 29.66 15.56 11.00
CA ASN A 87 30.84 16.28 11.42
C ASN A 87 31.85 16.24 10.26
#